data_AF-A0A1Y6CIR3-F1
#
_entry.id   AF-A0A1Y6CIR3-F1
#
_cell.length_a   1.000
_cell.length_b   1.000
_cell.length_c   1.000
_cell.angle_alpha   90.00
_cell.angle_beta   90.00
_cell.angle_gamma   90.00
#
_symmetry.space_group_name_H-M   'P 1'
#
loop_
_entity.id
_entity.type
_entity.pdbx_description
1 polymer ?
#
loop_
_entity_poly.entity_id
_entity_poly.type
_entity_poly.pdbx_seq_one_letter_code
_entity_poly.pdbx_strand_id
1 'polypeptide(L)'
;MKQLLSVKREVESFLTHMKSKNPLYHALFYQPVSLETLSVFTTNLQRLVEHTPVHLKLAIETSASQNREPLQSFFRDKFLEEQGHDQWAANDLKRQQTLGSKARNIPILPSMQELIDFNSETILSDPGCYLAYIFLAEYMTVLGTPDMLKSLQENSKIPPDALTILGNHAELDQNHVLNWESEIANLVDLNQYEPLFLDTIRRAASRYEQFCTDCYEVSYDIAV
;
A
#
# COMPACT_ATOMS: atom_id res chain seq x y z
N MET A 1 -18.41 13.70 -11.52
CA MET A 1 -17.60 13.13 -12.63
C MET A 1 -16.27 13.84 -12.92
N LYS A 2 -16.04 15.13 -12.61
CA LYS A 2 -14.71 15.76 -12.79
C LYS A 2 -13.84 15.81 -11.51
N GLN A 3 -14.44 15.70 -10.33
CA GLN A 3 -13.82 16.11 -9.05
C GLN A 3 -12.72 15.18 -8.50
N LEU A 4 -12.45 14.02 -9.10
CA LEU A 4 -11.36 13.13 -8.64
C LEU A 4 -10.45 12.62 -9.77
N LEU A 5 -10.57 13.22 -10.96
CA LEU A 5 -9.70 12.85 -12.09
C LEU A 5 -8.24 13.24 -11.83
N SER A 6 -8.01 14.34 -11.09
CA SER A 6 -6.68 14.79 -10.66
C SER A 6 -6.03 13.77 -9.72
N VAL A 7 -6.79 13.29 -8.72
CA VAL A 7 -6.37 12.30 -7.72
C VAL A 7 -5.97 10.99 -8.41
N LYS A 8 -6.79 10.49 -9.34
CA LYS A 8 -6.46 9.31 -10.15
C LYS A 8 -5.17 9.48 -10.94
N ARG A 9 -5.04 10.61 -11.66
CA ARG A 9 -3.84 10.92 -12.45
C ARG A 9 -2.58 11.04 -11.61
N GLU A 10 -2.69 11.55 -10.38
CA GLU A 10 -1.54 11.63 -9.46
C GLU A 10 -1.01 10.23 -9.14
N VAL A 11 -1.90 9.28 -8.82
CA VAL A 11 -1.51 7.88 -8.54
C VAL A 11 -0.93 7.19 -9.80
N GLU A 12 -1.56 7.37 -10.97
CA GLU A 12 -1.06 6.84 -12.24
C GLU A 12 0.33 7.39 -12.61
N SER A 13 0.52 8.70 -12.41
CA SER A 13 1.80 9.38 -12.63
C SER A 13 2.86 8.86 -11.66
N PHE A 14 2.50 8.68 -10.39
CA PHE A 14 3.40 8.14 -9.38
C PHE A 14 3.80 6.69 -9.70
N LEU A 15 2.87 5.81 -10.09
CA LEU A 15 3.20 4.44 -10.51
C LEU A 15 4.14 4.43 -11.73
N THR A 16 3.89 5.30 -12.72
CA THR A 16 4.76 5.46 -13.90
C THR A 16 6.16 5.91 -13.50
N HIS A 17 6.26 6.87 -12.57
CA HIS A 17 7.52 7.31 -11.99
C HIS A 17 8.24 6.16 -11.27
N MET A 18 7.56 5.43 -10.39
CA MET A 18 8.12 4.30 -9.66
C MET A 18 8.71 3.25 -10.61
N LYS A 19 7.96 2.83 -11.64
CA LYS A 19 8.43 1.85 -12.65
C LYS A 19 9.69 2.31 -13.42
N SER A 20 9.87 3.62 -13.58
CA SER A 20 10.96 4.18 -14.39
C SER A 20 12.16 4.67 -13.59
N LYS A 21 11.98 5.05 -12.33
CA LYS A 21 13.00 5.72 -11.50
C LYS A 21 13.32 5.00 -10.21
N ASN A 22 12.36 4.33 -9.57
CA ASN A 22 12.60 3.62 -8.33
C ASN A 22 13.27 2.27 -8.63
N PRO A 23 14.41 1.95 -8.00
CA PRO A 23 15.21 0.78 -8.38
C PRO A 23 14.51 -0.55 -8.07
N LEU A 24 13.79 -0.65 -6.94
CA LEU A 24 13.02 -1.86 -6.63
C LEU A 24 11.90 -2.07 -7.65
N TYR A 25 11.08 -1.05 -7.89
CA TYR A 25 9.97 -1.16 -8.84
C TYR A 25 10.48 -1.43 -10.26
N HIS A 26 11.56 -0.76 -10.69
CA HIS A 26 12.18 -1.06 -11.97
C HIS A 26 12.59 -2.53 -12.06
N ALA A 27 13.19 -3.08 -11.01
CA ALA A 27 13.57 -4.49 -10.96
C ALA A 27 12.34 -5.42 -10.99
N LEU A 28 11.34 -5.19 -10.13
CA LEU A 28 10.12 -5.99 -10.05
C LEU A 28 9.37 -6.09 -11.39
N PHE A 29 9.40 -5.04 -12.21
CA PHE A 29 8.72 -5.02 -13.50
C PHE A 29 9.58 -5.47 -14.69
N TYR A 30 10.90 -5.26 -14.65
CA TYR A 30 11.73 -5.35 -15.85
C TYR A 30 13.01 -6.18 -15.72
N GLN A 31 13.36 -6.63 -14.51
CA GLN A 31 14.61 -7.36 -14.27
C GLN A 31 14.38 -8.62 -13.43
N PRO A 32 15.33 -9.56 -13.40
CA PRO A 32 15.33 -10.62 -12.39
C PRO A 32 15.50 -10.04 -10.99
N VAL A 33 14.74 -10.57 -10.03
CA VAL A 33 14.76 -10.20 -8.61
C VAL A 33 14.96 -11.46 -7.79
N SER A 34 15.75 -11.39 -6.72
CA SER A 34 15.99 -12.52 -5.82
C SER A 34 14.82 -12.74 -4.87
N LEU A 35 14.72 -13.96 -4.32
CA LEU A 35 13.75 -14.24 -3.25
C LEU A 35 14.08 -13.47 -1.98
N GLU A 36 15.36 -13.16 -1.72
CA GLU A 36 15.79 -12.33 -0.60
C GLU A 36 15.21 -10.92 -0.70
N THR A 37 15.32 -10.27 -1.86
CA THR A 37 14.71 -8.95 -2.11
C THR A 37 13.20 -8.99 -1.91
N LEU A 38 12.55 -10.02 -2.46
CA LEU A 38 11.12 -10.18 -2.31
C LEU A 38 10.71 -10.37 -0.84
N SER A 39 11.51 -11.12 -0.07
CA SER A 39 11.27 -11.30 1.37
C SER A 39 11.46 -10.03 2.17
N VAL A 40 12.43 -9.16 1.83
CA VAL A 40 12.58 -7.84 2.46
C VAL A 40 11.33 -6.99 2.23
N PHE A 41 10.89 -6.91 0.98
CA PHE A 41 9.70 -6.17 0.59
C PHE A 41 8.45 -6.71 1.30
N THR A 42 8.24 -8.03 1.26
CA THR A 42 7.07 -8.70 1.85
C THR A 42 7.02 -8.54 3.37
N THR A 43 8.16 -8.63 4.06
CA THR A 43 8.22 -8.43 5.52
C THR A 43 7.77 -7.04 5.94
N ASN A 44 8.15 -6.02 5.16
CA ASN A 44 7.76 -4.65 5.46
C ASN A 44 6.31 -4.37 5.05
N LEU A 45 5.81 -4.96 3.96
CA LEU A 45 4.38 -4.93 3.62
C LEU A 45 3.54 -5.60 4.71
N GLN A 46 3.98 -6.73 5.25
CA GLN A 46 3.33 -7.38 6.40
C GLN A 46 3.18 -6.39 7.55
N ARG A 47 4.26 -5.69 7.91
CA ARG A 47 4.24 -4.69 8.98
C ARG A 47 3.25 -3.55 8.74
N LEU A 48 3.16 -3.06 7.50
CA LEU A 48 2.17 -2.04 7.12
C LEU A 48 0.74 -2.56 7.32
N VAL A 49 0.46 -3.77 6.85
CA VAL A 49 -0.87 -4.40 6.92
C VAL A 49 -1.25 -4.75 8.35
N GLU A 50 -0.30 -5.18 9.19
CA GLU A 50 -0.50 -5.36 10.64
C GLU A 50 -0.94 -4.05 11.34
N HIS A 51 -0.57 -2.87 10.79
CA HIS A 51 -0.97 -1.57 11.31
C HIS A 51 -2.27 -1.03 10.70
N THR A 52 -2.78 -1.60 9.61
CA THR A 52 -4.04 -1.15 9.00
C THR A 52 -5.21 -1.19 9.99
N PRO A 53 -5.45 -2.28 10.76
CA PRO A 53 -6.50 -2.29 11.78
C PRO A 53 -6.26 -1.28 12.93
N VAL A 54 -5.01 -0.95 13.23
CA VAL A 54 -4.66 0.06 14.25
C VAL A 54 -5.02 1.46 13.76
N HIS A 55 -4.64 1.80 12.52
CA HIS A 55 -5.01 3.06 11.88
C HIS A 55 -6.52 3.21 11.73
N LEU A 56 -7.24 2.16 11.34
CA LEU A 56 -8.69 2.20 11.21
C LEU A 56 -9.38 2.42 12.56
N LYS A 57 -8.92 1.78 13.65
CA LYS A 57 -9.40 2.09 15.00
C LYS A 57 -9.17 3.55 15.38
N LEU A 58 -7.96 4.06 15.14
CA LEU A 58 -7.64 5.46 15.39
C LEU A 58 -8.54 6.41 14.57
N ALA A 59 -8.86 6.06 13.33
CA ALA A 59 -9.72 6.84 12.45
C ALA A 59 -11.19 6.80 12.90
N ILE A 60 -11.68 5.66 13.39
CA ILE A 60 -12.99 5.54 14.02
C ILE A 60 -13.09 6.44 15.25
N GLU A 61 -12.10 6.37 16.15
CA GLU A 61 -12.06 7.15 17.40
C GLU A 61 -11.97 8.65 17.11
N THR A 62 -11.08 9.05 16.20
CA THR A 62 -10.90 10.45 15.81
C THR A 62 -12.14 11.00 15.14
N SER A 63 -12.76 10.25 14.21
CA SER A 63 -14.00 10.67 13.55
C SER A 63 -15.15 10.83 14.55
N ALA A 64 -15.27 9.94 15.52
CA ALA A 64 -16.25 10.04 16.60
C ALA A 64 -16.04 11.32 17.44
N SER A 65 -14.80 11.60 17.83
CA SER A 65 -14.45 12.80 18.62
C SER A 65 -14.77 14.11 17.90
N GLN A 66 -14.77 14.07 16.56
CA GLN A 66 -15.09 15.20 15.69
C GLN A 66 -16.57 15.25 15.26
N ASN A 67 -17.43 14.35 15.79
CA ASN A 67 -18.84 14.20 15.42
C ASN A 67 -19.06 13.94 13.90
N ARG A 68 -18.17 13.18 13.27
CA ARG A 68 -18.23 12.82 11.84
C ARG A 68 -18.77 11.40 11.67
N GLU A 69 -20.03 11.18 12.04
CA GLU A 69 -20.68 9.87 12.04
C GLU A 69 -20.58 9.10 10.69
N PRO A 70 -20.80 9.72 9.51
CA PRO A 70 -20.65 8.99 8.24
C PRO A 70 -19.24 8.45 8.03
N LEU A 71 -18.22 9.25 8.37
CA LEU A 71 -16.83 8.88 8.25
C LEU A 71 -16.43 7.80 9.28
N GLN A 72 -16.96 7.89 10.50
CA GLN A 72 -16.80 6.84 11.51
C GLN A 72 -17.37 5.51 11.02
N SER A 73 -18.59 5.51 10.45
CA SER A 73 -19.22 4.30 9.91
C SER A 73 -18.38 3.68 8.80
N PHE A 74 -17.92 4.49 7.85
CA PHE A 74 -17.04 4.04 6.77
C PHE A 74 -15.79 3.32 7.31
N PHE A 75 -15.11 3.90 8.31
CA PHE A 75 -13.92 3.27 8.88
C PHE A 75 -14.23 2.01 9.70
N ARG A 76 -15.44 1.87 10.27
CA ARG A 76 -15.87 0.62 10.92
C ARG A 76 -16.05 -0.50 9.89
N ASP A 77 -16.64 -0.20 8.75
CA ASP A 77 -16.84 -1.18 7.68
C ASP A 77 -15.47 -1.63 7.12
N LYS A 78 -14.59 -0.67 6.81
CA LYS A 78 -13.19 -0.97 6.43
C LYS A 78 -12.43 -1.74 7.50
N PHE A 79 -12.62 -1.42 8.78
CA PHE A 79 -11.97 -2.16 9.87
C PHE A 79 -12.38 -3.63 9.88
N LEU A 80 -13.64 -3.95 9.59
CA LEU A 80 -14.10 -5.33 9.53
C LEU A 80 -13.58 -6.06 8.28
N GLU A 81 -13.48 -5.36 7.16
CA GLU A 81 -12.96 -5.88 5.90
C GLU A 81 -11.50 -6.31 5.99
N GLU A 82 -10.63 -5.48 6.58
CA GLU A 82 -9.18 -5.70 6.62
C GLU A 82 -8.71 -6.82 7.58
N GLN A 83 -9.64 -7.46 8.28
CA GLN A 83 -9.31 -8.46 9.30
C GLN A 83 -8.72 -9.73 8.66
N GLY A 84 -7.49 -10.05 9.04
CA GLY A 84 -6.80 -11.27 8.62
C GLY A 84 -6.03 -11.14 7.30
N HIS A 85 -5.98 -9.96 6.68
CA HIS A 85 -5.19 -9.71 5.48
C HIS A 85 -3.67 -9.87 5.74
N ASP A 86 -3.22 -9.63 6.98
CA ASP A 86 -1.85 -9.87 7.44
C ASP A 86 -1.40 -11.33 7.24
N GLN A 87 -2.36 -12.27 7.30
CA GLN A 87 -2.08 -13.69 7.10
C GLN A 87 -1.62 -14.00 5.66
N TRP A 88 -1.99 -13.19 4.67
CA TRP A 88 -1.51 -13.35 3.29
C TRP A 88 0.01 -13.12 3.22
N ALA A 89 0.52 -12.04 3.81
CA ALA A 89 1.95 -11.76 3.84
C ALA A 89 2.73 -12.82 4.66
N ALA A 90 2.16 -13.29 5.77
CA ALA A 90 2.76 -14.38 6.53
C ALA A 90 2.81 -15.70 5.74
N ASN A 91 1.83 -15.96 4.85
CA ASN A 91 1.85 -17.11 3.95
C ASN A 91 2.86 -16.92 2.81
N ASP A 92 2.97 -15.72 2.27
CA ASP A 92 3.94 -15.36 1.23
C ASP A 92 5.38 -15.58 1.72
N LEU A 93 5.71 -15.13 2.93
CA LEU A 93 7.05 -15.34 3.49
C LEU A 93 7.37 -16.83 3.67
N LYS A 94 6.40 -17.65 4.12
CA LYS A 94 6.56 -19.11 4.17
C LYS A 94 6.76 -19.68 2.77
N ARG A 95 5.97 -19.23 1.79
CA ARG A 95 6.08 -19.68 0.40
C ARG A 95 7.45 -19.34 -0.19
N GLN A 96 7.93 -18.12 -0.02
CA GLN A 96 9.25 -17.68 -0.45
C GLN A 96 10.37 -18.50 0.19
N GLN A 97 10.25 -18.86 1.48
CA GLN A 97 11.18 -19.79 2.13
C GLN A 97 11.16 -21.18 1.49
N THR A 98 9.98 -21.73 1.17
CA THR A 98 9.89 -23.03 0.47
C THR A 98 10.46 -22.99 -0.95
N LEU A 99 10.47 -21.81 -1.58
CA LEU A 99 11.07 -21.57 -2.89
C LEU A 99 12.59 -21.35 -2.83
N GLY A 100 13.16 -21.23 -1.62
CA GLY A 100 14.61 -21.16 -1.41
C GLY A 100 15.12 -19.86 -0.78
N SER A 101 14.25 -18.92 -0.39
CA SER A 101 14.67 -17.70 0.32
C SER A 101 15.46 -18.06 1.58
N LYS A 102 16.70 -17.58 1.66
CA LYS A 102 17.56 -17.74 2.83
C LYS A 102 17.45 -16.58 3.82
N ALA A 103 16.65 -15.57 3.50
CA ALA A 103 16.50 -14.40 4.36
C ALA A 103 15.95 -14.80 5.73
N ARG A 104 16.59 -14.27 6.78
CA ARG A 104 16.25 -14.48 8.20
C ARG A 104 16.43 -13.15 8.94
N ASN A 105 15.65 -12.93 9.98
CA ASN A 105 15.74 -11.72 10.82
C ASN A 105 15.70 -10.41 10.00
N ILE A 106 14.86 -10.37 8.96
CA ILE A 106 14.70 -9.20 8.11
C ILE A 106 14.21 -8.03 8.98
N PRO A 107 14.92 -6.90 9.01
CA PRO A 107 14.52 -5.76 9.82
C PRO A 107 13.30 -5.08 9.21
N ILE A 108 12.48 -4.47 10.08
CA ILE A 108 11.56 -3.43 9.64
C ILE A 108 12.37 -2.19 9.34
N LEU A 109 12.22 -1.67 8.12
CA LEU A 109 12.97 -0.51 7.65
C LEU A 109 12.43 0.77 8.32
N PRO A 110 13.31 1.72 8.70
CA PRO A 110 12.87 3.01 9.24
C PRO A 110 11.89 3.74 8.33
N SER A 111 12.08 3.70 7.01
CA SER A 111 11.19 4.30 6.02
C SER A 111 9.79 3.67 5.98
N MET A 112 9.66 2.38 6.28
CA MET A 112 8.34 1.76 6.48
C MET A 112 7.68 2.28 7.75
N GLN A 113 8.44 2.43 8.84
CA GLN A 113 7.90 3.02 10.07
C GLN A 113 7.47 4.48 9.85
N GLU A 114 8.22 5.27 9.07
CA GLU A 114 7.84 6.64 8.72
C GLU A 114 6.51 6.73 7.94
N LEU A 115 6.22 5.75 7.09
CA LEU A 115 4.92 5.66 6.40
C LEU A 115 3.78 5.33 7.38
N ILE A 116 4.02 4.41 8.32
CA ILE A 116 3.05 4.05 9.36
C ILE A 116 2.76 5.25 10.27
N ASP A 117 3.81 5.93 10.74
CA ASP A 117 3.68 7.09 11.62
C ASP A 117 2.96 8.23 10.90
N PHE A 118 3.28 8.47 9.62
CA PHE A 118 2.58 9.46 8.79
C PHE A 118 1.08 9.18 8.67
N ASN A 119 0.67 7.92 8.54
CA ASN A 119 -0.74 7.58 8.49
C ASN A 119 -1.44 7.91 9.81
N SER A 120 -0.81 7.58 10.95
CA SER A 120 -1.32 7.94 12.27
C SER A 120 -1.44 9.47 12.45
N GLU A 121 -0.41 10.23 12.07
CA GLU A 121 -0.42 11.69 12.10
C GLU A 121 -1.52 12.29 11.21
N THR A 122 -1.68 11.75 10.00
CA THR A 122 -2.71 12.18 9.05
C THR A 122 -4.09 11.99 9.66
N ILE A 123 -4.35 10.83 10.27
CA ILE A 123 -5.63 10.52 10.91
C ILE A 123 -5.92 11.47 12.07
N LEU A 124 -4.94 11.68 12.95
CA LEU A 124 -5.08 12.56 14.12
C LEU A 124 -5.35 14.02 13.71
N SER A 125 -4.75 14.47 12.61
CA SER A 125 -4.97 15.83 12.09
C SER A 125 -6.34 15.97 11.43
N ASP A 126 -6.67 15.09 10.48
CA ASP A 126 -7.97 15.04 9.82
C ASP A 126 -8.22 13.60 9.31
N PRO A 127 -9.13 12.84 9.93
CA PRO A 127 -9.39 11.45 9.53
C PRO A 127 -9.94 11.36 8.10
N GLY A 128 -10.51 12.43 7.54
CA GLY A 128 -10.93 12.48 6.14
C GLY A 128 -9.75 12.40 5.17
N CYS A 129 -8.58 12.92 5.52
CA CYS A 129 -7.39 12.82 4.67
C CYS A 129 -6.88 11.38 4.56
N TYR A 130 -7.15 10.52 5.54
CA TYR A 130 -6.76 9.10 5.48
C TYR A 130 -7.45 8.34 4.34
N LEU A 131 -8.62 8.81 3.88
CA LEU A 131 -9.28 8.31 2.67
C LEU A 131 -8.35 8.37 1.44
N ALA A 132 -7.54 9.43 1.32
CA ALA A 132 -6.62 9.60 0.20
C ALA A 132 -5.47 8.57 0.23
N TYR A 133 -4.99 8.20 1.42
CA TYR A 133 -4.00 7.14 1.57
C TYR A 133 -4.59 5.77 1.22
N ILE A 134 -5.80 5.46 1.71
CA ILE A 134 -6.52 4.22 1.36
C ILE A 134 -6.64 4.12 -0.16
N PHE A 135 -7.10 5.19 -0.82
CA PHE A 135 -7.20 5.23 -2.27
C PHE A 135 -5.86 5.04 -2.99
N LEU A 136 -4.78 5.66 -2.51
CA LEU A 136 -3.44 5.45 -3.06
C LEU A 136 -3.04 3.96 -2.97
N ALA A 137 -3.21 3.34 -1.82
CA ALA A 137 -2.82 1.95 -1.58
C ALA A 137 -3.64 0.97 -2.44
N GLU A 138 -4.96 1.09 -2.45
CA GLU A 138 -5.85 0.25 -3.23
C GLU A 138 -5.62 0.45 -4.73
N TYR A 139 -5.59 1.71 -5.20
CA TYR A 139 -5.52 2.00 -6.62
C TYR A 139 -4.17 1.66 -7.24
N MET A 140 -3.07 1.91 -6.51
CA MET A 140 -1.75 1.45 -6.95
C MET A 140 -1.69 -0.08 -7.03
N THR A 141 -2.24 -0.77 -6.03
CA THR A 141 -2.26 -2.24 -5.97
C THR A 141 -3.04 -2.83 -7.14
N VAL A 142 -4.26 -2.35 -7.39
CA VAL A 142 -5.10 -2.79 -8.52
C VAL A 142 -4.42 -2.53 -9.87
N LEU A 143 -3.81 -1.35 -10.04
CA LEU A 143 -3.23 -0.95 -11.32
C LEU A 143 -1.89 -1.65 -11.62
N GLY A 144 -1.03 -1.83 -10.61
CA GLY A 144 0.34 -2.29 -10.80
C GLY A 144 0.56 -3.79 -10.62
N THR A 145 -0.18 -4.42 -9.70
CA THR A 145 0.12 -5.79 -9.25
C THR A 145 -0.01 -6.86 -10.35
N PRO A 146 -1.06 -6.87 -11.20
CA PRO A 146 -1.19 -7.92 -12.21
C PRO A 146 0.04 -8.02 -13.13
N ASP A 147 0.54 -6.88 -13.60
CA ASP A 147 1.74 -6.79 -14.43
C ASP A 147 3.00 -7.16 -13.63
N MET A 148 3.10 -6.73 -12.37
CA MET A 148 4.22 -7.06 -11.49
C MET A 148 4.35 -8.58 -11.28
N LEU A 149 3.25 -9.26 -10.94
CA LEU A 149 3.24 -10.71 -10.72
C LEU A 149 3.62 -11.48 -11.99
N LYS A 150 3.15 -11.02 -13.15
CA LYS A 150 3.54 -11.58 -14.45
C LYS A 150 5.04 -11.41 -14.69
N SER A 151 5.59 -10.21 -14.46
CA SER A 151 7.02 -9.94 -14.61
C SER A 151 7.88 -10.78 -13.67
N LEU A 152 7.49 -10.95 -12.40
CA LEU A 152 8.18 -11.81 -11.44
C LEU A 152 8.23 -13.27 -11.91
N GLN A 153 7.12 -13.77 -12.47
CA GLN A 153 7.06 -15.12 -13.03
C GLN A 153 7.95 -15.28 -14.26
N GLU A 154 7.93 -14.30 -15.18
CA GLU A 154 8.68 -14.35 -16.43
C GLU A 154 10.19 -14.19 -16.22
N ASN A 155 10.59 -13.18 -15.44
CA ASN A 155 11.99 -12.76 -15.27
C ASN A 155 12.71 -13.50 -14.14
N SER A 156 12.03 -13.77 -13.03
CA SER A 156 12.63 -14.33 -11.81
C SER A 156 12.23 -15.78 -11.53
N LYS A 157 11.28 -16.32 -12.31
CA LYS A 157 10.66 -17.64 -12.07
C LYS A 157 9.99 -17.75 -10.70
N ILE A 158 9.60 -16.60 -10.12
CA ILE A 158 8.87 -16.55 -8.86
C ILE A 158 7.38 -16.68 -9.18
N PRO A 159 6.68 -17.71 -8.66
CA PRO A 159 5.25 -17.89 -8.91
C PRO A 159 4.40 -16.79 -8.26
N PRO A 160 3.24 -16.44 -8.84
CA PRO A 160 2.34 -15.43 -8.26
C PRO A 160 1.87 -15.76 -6.83
N ASP A 161 1.82 -17.05 -6.47
CA ASP A 161 1.47 -17.51 -5.12
C ASP A 161 2.52 -17.18 -4.04
N ALA A 162 3.66 -16.60 -4.43
CA ALA A 162 4.69 -16.10 -3.52
C ALA A 162 4.47 -14.64 -3.08
N LEU A 163 3.45 -13.96 -3.59
CA LEU A 163 3.13 -12.56 -3.27
C LEU A 163 1.61 -12.31 -3.29
N THR A 164 0.86 -13.19 -2.62
CA THR A 164 -0.60 -13.14 -2.49
C THR A 164 -1.09 -11.93 -1.71
N ILE A 165 -0.27 -11.30 -0.84
CA ILE A 165 -0.64 -10.06 -0.16
C ILE A 165 -1.01 -8.96 -1.17
N LEU A 166 -0.27 -8.82 -2.26
CA LEU A 166 -0.62 -7.86 -3.31
C LEU A 166 -1.66 -8.44 -4.27
N GLY A 167 -1.51 -9.72 -4.66
CA GLY A 167 -2.42 -10.35 -5.62
C GLY A 167 -3.87 -10.36 -5.16
N ASN A 168 -4.10 -10.69 -3.88
CA ASN A 168 -5.44 -10.75 -3.31
C ASN A 168 -6.05 -9.34 -3.14
N HIS A 169 -5.28 -8.34 -2.67
CA HIS A 169 -5.75 -6.95 -2.61
C HIS A 169 -6.09 -6.42 -4.01
N ALA A 170 -5.29 -6.73 -5.03
CA ALA A 170 -5.57 -6.29 -6.40
C ALA A 170 -6.86 -6.88 -6.98
N GLU A 171 -7.31 -8.04 -6.47
CA GLU A 171 -8.61 -8.63 -6.80
C GLU A 171 -9.74 -8.04 -5.95
N LEU A 172 -9.54 -7.96 -4.63
CA LEU A 172 -10.50 -7.45 -3.64
C LEU A 172 -10.90 -5.99 -3.92
N ASP A 173 -9.92 -5.13 -4.19
CA ASP A 173 -10.07 -3.67 -4.18
C ASP A 173 -10.63 -3.10 -5.50
N GLN A 174 -10.89 -3.93 -6.50
CA GLN A 174 -11.34 -3.46 -7.83
C GLN A 174 -12.62 -2.62 -7.76
N ASN A 175 -13.55 -3.01 -6.90
CA ASN A 175 -14.80 -2.29 -6.72
C ASN A 175 -14.60 -0.96 -6.00
N HIS A 176 -13.72 -0.89 -5.01
CA HIS A 176 -13.41 0.34 -4.29
C HIS A 176 -12.83 1.41 -5.21
N VAL A 177 -11.86 1.03 -6.03
CA VAL A 177 -11.19 2.00 -6.92
C VAL A 177 -12.09 2.44 -8.09
N LEU A 178 -12.99 1.56 -8.54
CA LEU A 178 -13.97 1.86 -9.58
C LEU A 178 -15.03 2.84 -9.05
N ASN A 179 -15.52 2.61 -7.84
CA ASN A 179 -16.64 3.33 -7.23
C ASN A 179 -16.22 4.44 -6.26
N TRP A 180 -14.91 4.71 -6.13
CA TRP A 180 -14.34 5.64 -5.16
C TRP A 180 -15.11 6.95 -4.99
N GLU A 181 -15.41 7.67 -6.08
CA GLU A 181 -16.15 8.95 -6.03
C GLU A 181 -17.49 8.81 -5.31
N SER A 182 -18.20 7.70 -5.53
CA SER A 182 -19.49 7.44 -4.87
C SER A 182 -19.34 6.99 -3.42
N GLU A 183 -18.29 6.25 -3.08
CA GLU A 183 -18.05 5.79 -1.71
C GLU A 183 -17.76 6.96 -0.75
N ILE A 184 -17.05 7.98 -1.23
CA ILE A 184 -16.65 9.11 -0.38
C ILE A 184 -17.49 10.38 -0.53
N ALA A 185 -18.40 10.45 -1.50
CA ALA A 185 -19.19 11.66 -1.80
C ALA A 185 -19.98 12.22 -0.60
N ASN A 186 -20.41 11.35 0.32
CA ASN A 186 -21.17 11.73 1.51
C ASN A 186 -20.31 11.79 2.78
N LEU A 187 -19.00 11.53 2.69
CA LEU A 187 -18.09 11.52 3.83
C LEU A 187 -17.35 12.86 4.00
N VAL A 188 -17.11 13.54 2.88
CA VAL A 188 -16.34 14.78 2.79
C VAL A 188 -16.87 15.70 1.68
N ASP A 189 -16.62 17.01 1.78
CA ASP A 189 -16.82 17.92 0.64
C ASP A 189 -15.64 17.78 -0.33
N LEU A 190 -15.85 17.13 -1.47
CA LEU A 190 -14.81 16.87 -2.45
C LEU A 190 -14.15 18.13 -2.99
N ASN A 191 -14.85 19.28 -3.06
CA ASN A 191 -14.22 20.52 -3.52
C ASN A 191 -13.18 21.04 -2.51
N GLN A 192 -13.45 20.84 -1.22
CA GLN A 192 -12.54 21.23 -0.15
C GLN A 192 -11.41 20.20 0.01
N TYR A 193 -11.73 18.91 -0.14
CA TYR A 193 -10.80 17.81 0.14
C TYR A 193 -9.90 17.44 -1.03
N GLU A 194 -10.26 17.71 -2.29
CA GLU A 194 -9.40 17.42 -3.46
C GLU A 194 -7.94 17.93 -3.29
N PRO A 195 -7.67 19.19 -2.91
CA PRO A 195 -6.29 19.64 -2.68
C PRO A 195 -5.61 18.94 -1.50
N LEU A 196 -6.35 18.61 -0.43
CA LEU A 196 -5.82 17.89 0.74
C LEU A 196 -5.48 16.44 0.40
N PHE A 197 -6.28 15.81 -0.45
CA PHE A 197 -6.02 14.46 -0.95
C PHE A 197 -4.78 14.42 -1.82
N LEU A 198 -4.60 15.38 -2.72
CA LEU A 198 -3.39 15.48 -3.54
C LEU A 198 -2.13 15.66 -2.69
N ASP A 199 -2.17 16.51 -1.65
CA ASP A 199 -1.05 16.67 -0.71
C ASP A 199 -0.76 15.37 0.05
N THR A 200 -1.81 14.74 0.59
CA THR A 200 -1.70 13.49 1.37
C THR A 200 -1.11 12.38 0.51
N ILE A 201 -1.60 12.21 -0.73
CA ILE A 201 -1.08 11.23 -1.69
C ILE A 201 0.39 11.47 -1.98
N ARG A 202 0.80 12.71 -2.26
CA ARG A 202 2.21 13.03 -2.55
C ARG A 202 3.12 12.71 -1.37
N ARG A 203 2.70 13.02 -0.16
CA ARG A 203 3.47 12.79 1.06
C ARG A 203 3.56 11.30 1.43
N ALA A 204 2.48 10.55 1.22
CA ALA A 204 2.47 9.10 1.36
C ALA A 204 3.34 8.43 0.28
N ALA A 205 3.16 8.84 -0.98
CA ALA A 205 3.89 8.36 -2.14
C ALA A 205 5.41 8.56 -1.97
N SER A 206 5.85 9.74 -1.52
CA SER A 206 7.27 10.00 -1.27
C SER A 206 7.87 9.08 -0.20
N ARG A 207 7.12 8.77 0.87
CA ARG A 207 7.57 7.81 1.90
C ARG A 207 7.61 6.39 1.38
N TYR A 208 6.59 6.00 0.60
CA TYR A 208 6.54 4.69 -0.04
C TYR A 208 7.68 4.50 -1.06
N GLU A 209 8.01 5.55 -1.82
CA GLU A 209 9.17 5.56 -2.71
C GLU A 209 10.47 5.36 -1.95
N GLN A 210 10.68 6.08 -0.85
CA GLN A 210 11.87 5.90 0.00
C GLN A 210 11.94 4.47 0.54
N PHE A 211 10.83 3.94 1.05
CA PHE A 211 10.74 2.54 1.49
C PHE A 211 11.15 1.54 0.41
N CYS A 212 10.68 1.73 -0.82
CA CYS A 212 11.03 0.85 -1.93
C CYS A 212 12.51 0.97 -2.30
N THR A 213 13.08 2.17 -2.24
CA THR A 213 14.53 2.39 -2.44
C THR A 213 15.34 1.65 -1.38
N ASP A 214 15.01 1.82 -0.10
CA ASP A 214 15.71 1.17 1.01
C ASP A 214 15.61 -0.36 0.94
N CYS A 215 14.45 -0.90 0.52
CA CYS A 215 14.30 -2.33 0.27
C CYS A 215 15.33 -2.83 -0.74
N TYR A 216 15.52 -2.10 -1.85
CA TYR A 216 16.48 -2.48 -2.88
C TYR A 216 17.91 -2.46 -2.34
N GLU A 217 18.28 -1.43 -1.59
CA GLU A 217 19.61 -1.26 -1.02
C GLU A 217 19.95 -2.35 0.00
N VAL A 218 19.07 -2.58 0.98
CA VAL A 218 19.27 -3.60 2.04
C VAL A 218 19.33 -5.02 1.47
N SER A 219 18.67 -5.27 0.35
CA SER A 219 18.69 -6.59 -0.29
C SER A 219 20.06 -6.99 -0.83
N TYR A 220 20.91 -6.02 -1.19
CA TYR A 220 22.30 -6.31 -1.57
C TYR A 220 23.14 -6.77 -0.39
N ASP A 221 22.86 -6.25 0.80
CA ASP A 221 23.63 -6.58 2.01
C ASP A 221 23.25 -7.96 2.59
N ILE A 222 22.02 -8.44 2.34
CA ILE A 222 21.54 -9.75 2.81
C ILE A 222 21.93 -10.88 1.84
N ALA A 223 22.25 -10.57 0.58
CA ALA A 223 22.59 -11.55 -0.45
C ALA A 223 24.07 -11.98 -0.46
N VAL A 224 24.91 -11.44 0.44
CA VAL A 224 26.34 -11.74 0.61
C VAL A 224 26.57 -12.61 1.84
#